data_AF-A0AAE1Z3U0-F1
#
_entry.id   AF-A0AAE1Z3U0-F1
#
_cell.length_a   1.000
_cell.length_b   1.000
_cell.length_c   1.000
_cell.angle_alpha   90.00
_cell.angle_beta   90.00
_cell.angle_gamma   90.00
#
_symmetry.space_group_name_H-M   'P 1'
#
loop_
_entity.id
_entity.type
_entity.pdbx_description
1 polymer ?
#
loop_
_entity_poly.entity_id
_entity_poly.type
_entity_poly.pdbx_seq_one_letter_code
_entity_poly.pdbx_strand_id
1 'polypeptide(L)'
;MNLVEEKTKCNKGLHLIIAMNYSGRYDILQATRRIARKFKDGIIVGDEDEIDENVMENELQTNCAEFPCPDLVIRTSGEQRLSNFMLWQLAYSELFFSNKNFPDFSEQDYVDALVWFQKRNRRFGGV
;
A
#
# COMPACT_ATOMS: atom_id res chain seq x y z
N MET A 1 2.18 10.80 17.89
CA MET A 1 2.63 10.74 16.49
C MET A 1 2.23 11.98 15.68
N ASN A 2 1.61 12.99 16.30
CA ASN A 2 0.95 14.08 15.55
C ASN A 2 1.87 15.28 15.24
N LEU A 3 3.00 15.45 15.94
CA LEU A 3 3.84 16.64 15.76
C LEU A 3 4.52 16.68 14.37
N VAL A 4 4.98 15.53 13.88
CA VAL A 4 5.65 15.45 12.57
C VAL A 4 4.62 15.68 11.46
N GLU A 5 3.50 14.96 11.51
CA GLU A 5 2.40 15.09 10.55
C GLU A 5 1.89 16.54 10.47
N GLU A 6 1.65 17.20 11.61
CA GLU A 6 1.21 18.60 11.62
C GLU A 6 2.25 19.57 11.05
N LYS A 7 3.54 19.32 11.30
CA LYS A 7 4.63 20.13 10.74
C LYS A 7 4.81 19.91 9.24
N THR A 8 4.41 18.77 8.70
CA THR A 8 4.61 18.42 7.28
C THR A 8 3.33 18.44 6.45
N LYS A 9 2.16 18.70 7.04
CA LYS A 9 0.85 18.64 6.34
C LYS A 9 0.72 19.55 5.12
N CYS A 10 1.48 20.63 5.05
CA CYS A 10 1.47 21.57 3.91
C CYS A 10 2.63 21.36 2.93
N ASN A 11 3.48 20.34 3.15
CA ASN A 11 4.55 20.01 2.23
C ASN A 11 3.97 19.45 0.92
N LYS A 12 4.60 19.80 -0.20
CA LYS A 12 4.16 19.40 -1.55
C LYS A 12 5.14 18.44 -2.25
N GLY A 13 6.21 18.08 -1.56
CA GLY A 13 7.23 17.17 -2.09
C GLY A 13 6.84 15.72 -1.84
N LEU A 14 7.83 14.91 -1.43
CA LEU A 14 7.64 13.51 -1.09
C LEU A 14 6.58 13.33 0.01
N HIS A 15 5.60 12.47 -0.27
CA HIS A 15 4.72 11.92 0.76
C HIS A 15 5.36 10.64 1.32
N LEU A 16 5.89 10.71 2.54
CA LEU A 16 6.49 9.57 3.22
C LEU A 16 5.51 8.97 4.22
N ILE A 17 5.16 7.70 4.04
CA ILE A 17 4.30 6.95 4.94
C ILE A 17 5.14 5.94 5.72
N ILE A 18 5.03 5.97 7.04
CA ILE A 18 5.70 5.01 7.93
C ILE A 18 4.64 4.08 8.51
N ALA A 19 4.59 2.85 8.00
CA ALA A 19 3.66 1.82 8.46
C ALA A 19 4.15 1.17 9.76
N MET A 20 3.69 1.68 10.92
CA MET A 20 4.01 1.09 12.23
C MET A 20 2.85 0.26 12.76
N ASN A 21 3.14 -0.94 13.27
CA ASN A 21 2.14 -1.91 13.71
C ASN A 21 1.06 -2.19 12.64
N TYR A 22 1.46 -2.11 11.37
CA TYR A 22 0.60 -2.33 10.23
C TYR A 22 0.50 -3.83 9.89
N SER A 23 -0.68 -4.25 9.44
CA SER A 23 -0.98 -5.62 9.03
C SER A 23 -2.05 -5.58 7.95
N GLY A 24 -1.76 -6.10 6.76
CA GLY A 24 -2.69 -6.06 5.63
C GLY A 24 -3.99 -6.81 5.91
N ARG A 25 -3.93 -7.96 6.60
CA ARG A 25 -5.14 -8.67 7.06
C ARG A 25 -5.96 -7.85 8.05
N TYR A 26 -5.29 -7.15 8.98
CA TYR A 26 -5.99 -6.30 9.94
C TYR A 26 -6.65 -5.11 9.24
N ASP A 27 -5.94 -4.50 8.30
CA ASP A 27 -6.42 -3.38 7.49
C ASP A 27 -7.70 -3.73 6.74
N ILE A 28 -7.68 -4.83 5.97
CA ILE A 28 -8.85 -5.39 5.27
C ILE A 28 -10.00 -5.65 6.25
N LEU A 29 -9.73 -6.32 7.39
CA LEU A 29 -10.77 -6.61 8.38
C LEU A 29 -11.39 -5.33 8.97
N GLN A 30 -10.59 -4.29 9.23
CA GLN A 30 -11.12 -3.03 9.72
C GLN A 30 -11.92 -2.29 8.64
N ALA A 31 -11.47 -2.30 7.39
CA ALA A 31 -12.19 -1.72 6.26
C ALA A 31 -13.58 -2.37 6.11
N THR A 32 -13.64 -3.71 6.06
CA THR A 32 -14.92 -4.43 6.02
C THR A 32 -15.85 -4.08 7.19
N ARG A 33 -15.31 -3.94 8.41
CA ARG A 33 -16.11 -3.52 9.58
C ARG A 33 -16.61 -2.08 9.47
N ARG A 34 -15.84 -1.16 8.88
CA ARG A 34 -16.27 0.22 8.63
C ARG A 34 -17.39 0.26 7.60
N ILE A 35 -17.26 -0.46 6.49
CA ILE A 35 -18.31 -0.59 5.46
C ILE A 35 -19.60 -1.12 6.07
N ALA A 36 -19.54 -2.23 6.81
CA ALA A 36 -20.71 -2.81 7.46
C ALA A 36 -21.40 -1.82 8.43
N ARG A 37 -20.62 -0.98 9.11
CA ARG A 37 -21.17 0.08 9.96
C ARG A 37 -21.85 1.18 9.14
N LYS A 38 -21.27 1.59 7.99
CA LYS A 38 -21.89 2.57 7.09
C LYS A 38 -23.24 2.10 6.53
N PHE A 39 -23.41 0.82 6.21
CA PHE A 39 -24.72 0.24 5.88
C PHE A 39 -25.69 0.33 7.06
N LYS A 40 -25.25 -0.11 8.25
CA LYS A 40 -26.08 -0.07 9.46
C LYS A 40 -26.56 1.34 9.79
N ASP A 41 -25.71 2.33 9.60
CA ASP A 41 -26.00 3.73 9.91
C ASP A 41 -26.74 4.45 8.76
N GLY A 42 -27.07 3.75 7.66
CA GLY A 42 -27.76 4.31 6.50
C GLY A 42 -26.93 5.31 5.68
N ILE A 43 -25.60 5.30 5.84
CA ILE A 43 -24.68 6.12 5.05
C ILE A 43 -24.54 5.54 3.64
N ILE A 44 -24.42 4.21 3.54
CA ILE A 44 -24.56 3.48 2.28
C ILE A 44 -25.98 2.91 2.27
N VAL A 45 -26.72 3.16 1.19
CA VAL A 45 -28.12 2.75 1.02
C VAL A 45 -28.20 1.92 -0.26
N GLY A 46 -28.68 0.68 -0.15
CA GLY A 46 -28.74 -0.24 -1.28
C GLY A 46 -28.41 -1.67 -0.85
N ASP A 47 -27.82 -2.42 -1.76
CA ASP A 47 -27.40 -3.81 -1.59
C ASP A 47 -25.88 -3.97 -1.76
N GLU A 48 -25.40 -5.20 -1.96
CA GLU A 48 -23.97 -5.48 -2.10
C GLU A 48 -23.29 -4.79 -3.29
N ASP A 49 -24.03 -4.41 -4.35
CA ASP A 49 -23.44 -3.82 -5.54
C ASP A 49 -22.94 -2.38 -5.29
N GLU A 50 -23.35 -1.76 -4.19
CA GLU A 50 -22.83 -0.47 -3.71
C GLU A 50 -21.41 -0.59 -3.11
N ILE A 51 -20.88 -1.81 -2.92
CA ILE A 51 -19.52 -2.05 -2.44
C ILE A 51 -18.63 -2.42 -3.62
N ASP A 52 -18.01 -1.41 -4.22
CA ASP A 52 -16.98 -1.60 -5.24
C ASP A 52 -15.55 -1.51 -4.68
N GLU A 53 -14.56 -1.64 -5.56
CA GLU A 53 -13.14 -1.48 -5.20
C GLU A 53 -12.85 -0.09 -4.62
N ASN A 54 -13.50 0.97 -5.12
CA ASN A 54 -13.30 2.34 -4.62
C ASN A 54 -13.80 2.48 -3.18
N VAL A 55 -14.94 1.89 -2.85
CA VAL A 55 -15.46 1.87 -1.47
C VAL A 55 -14.50 1.12 -0.57
N MET A 56 -13.99 -0.04 -1.00
CA MET A 56 -13.01 -0.78 -0.21
C MET A 56 -11.72 0.04 -0.01
N GLU A 57 -11.17 0.64 -1.05
CA GLU A 57 -9.95 1.45 -1.00
C GLU A 57 -10.07 2.67 -0.08
N ASN A 58 -11.22 3.36 -0.13
CA ASN A 58 -11.51 4.50 0.74
C ASN A 58 -11.65 4.09 2.21
N GLU A 59 -11.93 2.82 2.48
CA GLU A 59 -12.02 2.31 3.84
C GLU A 59 -10.74 1.66 4.34
N LEU A 60 -9.72 1.45 3.53
CA LEU A 60 -8.40 0.98 3.99
C LEU A 60 -7.61 2.08 4.70
N GLN A 61 -6.69 1.72 5.58
CA GLN A 61 -5.81 2.65 6.30
C GLN A 61 -4.90 3.46 5.36
N THR A 62 -4.70 2.99 4.13
CA THR A 62 -3.91 3.66 3.09
C THR A 62 -4.66 4.78 2.37
N ASN A 63 -5.94 5.01 2.69
CA ASN A 63 -6.73 6.11 2.13
C ASN A 63 -6.15 7.52 2.44
N CYS A 64 -5.15 7.60 3.33
CA CYS A 64 -4.38 8.81 3.58
C CYS A 64 -3.43 9.17 2.42
N ALA A 65 -3.15 8.24 1.50
CA ALA A 65 -2.28 8.41 0.36
C ALA A 65 -3.07 8.66 -0.93
N GLU A 66 -2.62 9.60 -1.75
CA GLU A 66 -3.16 9.80 -3.11
C GLU A 66 -2.95 8.58 -4.01
N PHE A 67 -1.80 7.91 -3.84
CA PHE A 67 -1.43 6.69 -4.57
C PHE A 67 -1.19 5.55 -3.57
N PRO A 68 -2.25 4.87 -3.08
CA PRO A 68 -2.14 3.85 -2.03
C PRO A 68 -1.55 2.53 -2.53
N CYS A 69 -1.63 2.26 -3.83
CA CYS A 69 -1.13 1.05 -4.49
C CYS A 69 0.31 1.25 -4.99
N PRO A 70 1.32 0.62 -4.38
CA PRO A 70 2.70 0.76 -4.80
C PRO A 70 2.93 0.15 -6.18
N ASP A 71 3.68 0.84 -7.03
CA ASP A 71 4.13 0.24 -8.29
C ASP A 71 5.25 -0.78 -8.10
N LEU A 72 6.15 -0.50 -7.15
CA LEU A 72 7.33 -1.30 -6.85
C LEU A 72 7.43 -1.52 -5.33
N VAL A 73 7.61 -2.77 -4.94
CA VAL A 73 7.95 -3.15 -3.57
C VAL A 73 9.38 -3.67 -3.54
N ILE A 74 10.21 -3.03 -2.73
CA ILE A 74 11.59 -3.46 -2.48
C ILE A 74 11.62 -4.14 -1.11
N ARG A 75 12.06 -5.40 -1.08
CA ARG A 75 12.26 -6.16 0.16
C ARG A 75 13.69 -6.67 0.26
N THR A 76 14.35 -6.35 1.38
CA THR A 76 15.73 -6.73 1.68
C THR A 76 15.82 -8.05 2.45
N SER A 77 17.04 -8.49 2.72
CA SER A 77 17.41 -9.69 3.51
C SER A 77 17.08 -11.03 2.85
N GLY A 78 16.85 -11.06 1.53
CA GLY A 78 16.69 -12.28 0.73
C GLY A 78 15.34 -12.97 0.85
N GLU A 79 14.45 -12.48 1.72
CA GLU A 79 13.19 -13.16 2.00
C GLU A 79 12.13 -12.88 0.96
N GLN A 80 11.68 -13.91 0.25
CA GLN A 80 10.68 -13.82 -0.82
C GLN A 80 9.26 -14.07 -0.30
N ARG A 81 8.77 -13.14 0.52
CA ARG A 81 7.40 -13.15 1.04
C ARG A 81 6.89 -11.74 1.25
N LEU A 82 5.58 -11.56 1.37
CA LEU A 82 5.01 -10.25 1.74
C LEU A 82 4.98 -10.03 3.25
N SER A 83 5.00 -11.10 4.04
CA SER A 83 4.88 -11.04 5.51
C SER A 83 3.68 -10.19 5.96
N ASN A 84 2.52 -10.35 5.31
CA ASN A 84 1.29 -9.64 5.65
C ASN A 84 1.38 -8.11 5.46
N PHE A 85 2.25 -7.63 4.56
CA PHE A 85 2.33 -6.22 4.17
C PHE A 85 1.43 -5.92 2.96
N MET A 86 0.67 -4.83 3.06
CA MET A 86 -0.16 -4.21 2.01
C MET A 86 -0.96 -5.17 1.10
N LEU A 87 -1.61 -6.18 1.68
CA LEU A 87 -2.15 -7.31 0.91
C LEU A 87 -3.16 -6.95 -0.18
N TRP A 88 -3.98 -5.91 0.03
CA TRP A 88 -4.91 -5.42 -0.99
C TRP A 88 -4.17 -4.66 -2.07
N GLN A 89 -3.34 -3.71 -1.63
CA GLN A 89 -2.68 -2.72 -2.46
C GLN A 89 -1.60 -3.33 -3.38
N LEU A 90 -1.04 -4.50 -3.01
CA LEU A 90 0.04 -5.14 -3.76
C LEU A 90 -0.42 -6.04 -4.92
N ALA A 91 -1.71 -6.08 -5.23
CA ALA A 91 -2.27 -6.99 -6.24
C ALA A 91 -1.56 -6.92 -7.61
N TYR A 92 -1.10 -5.73 -8.01
CA TYR A 92 -0.45 -5.47 -9.30
C TYR A 92 0.95 -4.83 -9.17
N SER A 93 1.56 -4.92 -7.99
CA SER A 93 2.90 -4.39 -7.73
C SER A 93 3.98 -5.31 -8.28
N GLU A 94 5.07 -4.72 -8.77
CA GLU A 94 6.30 -5.46 -9.02
C GLU A 94 7.05 -5.70 -7.71
N LEU A 95 7.51 -6.92 -7.49
CA LEU A 95 8.21 -7.32 -6.26
C LEU A 95 9.69 -7.50 -6.55
N PHE A 96 10.52 -6.61 -6.00
CA PHE A 96 11.97 -6.69 -6.07
C PHE A 96 12.55 -7.18 -4.73
N PHE A 97 13.27 -8.30 -4.76
CA PHE A 97 13.90 -8.88 -3.58
C PHE A 97 15.42 -8.74 -3.66
N SER A 98 16.00 -8.10 -2.65
CA SER A 98 17.45 -7.96 -2.49
C SER A 98 17.97 -8.89 -1.41
N ASN A 99 19.09 -9.56 -1.67
CA ASN A 99 19.78 -10.40 -0.70
C ASN A 99 20.57 -9.59 0.35
N LYS A 100 20.77 -8.29 0.15
CA LYS A 100 21.44 -7.42 1.12
C LYS A 100 20.55 -7.19 2.34
N ASN A 101 21.15 -7.10 3.53
CA ASN A 101 20.41 -6.68 4.72
C ASN A 101 20.05 -5.18 4.63
N PHE A 102 18.99 -4.76 5.32
CA PHE A 102 18.54 -3.37 5.27
C PHE A 102 19.63 -2.34 5.63
N PRO A 103 20.47 -2.55 6.66
CA PRO A 103 21.57 -1.63 6.96
C PRO A 103 22.64 -1.52 5.86
N ASP A 104 22.75 -2.54 5.01
CA ASP A 104 23.72 -2.61 3.90
C ASP A 104 23.11 -2.16 2.56
N PHE A 105 21.81 -1.85 2.52
CA PHE A 105 21.10 -1.42 1.32
C PHE A 105 21.37 0.06 1.06
N SER A 106 22.02 0.36 -0.06
CA SER A 106 22.50 1.69 -0.40
C SER A 106 21.60 2.42 -1.40
N GLU A 107 21.88 3.71 -1.63
CA GLU A 107 21.23 4.48 -2.69
C GLU A 107 21.45 3.87 -4.08
N GLN A 108 22.63 3.30 -4.35
CA GLN A 108 22.88 2.60 -5.60
C GLN A 108 21.96 1.38 -5.76
N ASP A 109 21.71 0.64 -4.68
CA ASP A 109 20.79 -0.52 -4.71
C ASP A 109 19.35 -0.09 -4.98
N TYR A 110 18.94 1.07 -4.46
CA TYR A 110 17.65 1.67 -4.77
C TYR A 110 17.54 2.02 -6.25
N VAL A 111 18.56 2.68 -6.82
CA VAL A 111 18.61 3.00 -8.26
C VAL A 111 18.58 1.74 -9.11
N ASP A 112 19.32 0.70 -8.73
CA ASP A 112 19.34 -0.58 -9.44
C ASP A 112 17.95 -1.25 -9.43
N ALA A 113 17.22 -1.17 -8.32
CA ALA A 113 15.84 -1.65 -8.22
C ALA A 113 14.88 -0.86 -9.14
N LEU A 114 15.07 0.45 -9.27
CA LEU A 114 14.29 1.29 -10.21
C LEU A 114 14.61 0.94 -11.68
N VAL A 115 15.89 0.74 -12.01
CA VAL A 115 16.30 0.31 -13.36
C VAL A 115 15.75 -1.08 -13.68
N TRP A 116 15.71 -1.99 -12.71
CA TRP A 116 15.06 -3.28 -12.86
C TRP A 116 13.55 -3.12 -13.12
N PHE A 117 12.89 -2.25 -12.35
CA PHE A 117 11.45 -2.00 -12.49
C PHE A 117 11.09 -1.43 -13.87
N GLN A 118 11.87 -0.47 -14.38
CA GLN A 118 11.66 0.13 -15.71
C GLN A 118 11.73 -0.88 -16.87
N LYS A 119 12.40 -2.02 -16.68
CA LYS A 119 12.50 -3.08 -17.70
C LYS A 119 11.29 -4.02 -17.70
N ARG A 120 10.39 -3.92 -16.73
CA ARG A 120 9.23 -4.79 -16.61
C ARG A 120 8.17 -4.36 -17.62
N ASN A 121 7.65 -5.32 -18.37
CA ASN A 121 6.49 -5.09 -19.22
C ASN A 121 5.22 -5.41 -18.42
N ARG A 122 4.58 -4.37 -17.89
CA ARG A 122 3.38 -4.50 -17.04
C ARG A 122 2.17 -4.74 -17.93
N ARG A 123 1.69 -5.98 -17.93
CA ARG A 123 0.58 -6.41 -18.79
C ARG A 123 -0.81 -6.25 -18.17
N PHE A 124 -0.91 -6.03 -16.86
CA PHE A 124 -2.18 -5.84 -16.12
C PHE A 124 -3.32 -6.79 -16.55
N GLY A 125 -3.02 -8.07 -16.78
CA GLY A 125 -4.01 -9.06 -17.21
C GLY A 125 -4.38 -9.05 -18.70
N GLY A 126 -3.82 -8.14 -19.51
CA GLY A 126 -3.82 -8.23 -20.96
C GLY A 126 -2.83 -9.30 -21.43
N VAL A 127 -3.27 -10.23 -22.26
CA VAL A 127 -2.40 -11.26 -22.87
C VAL A 127 -1.39 -10.61 -23.81
#